data_AF-M2Z5F9-F1
#
_entry.id   AF-M2Z5F9-F1
#
_cell.length_a   1.000
_cell.length_b   1.000
_cell.length_c   1.000
_cell.angle_alpha   90.00
_cell.angle_beta   90.00
_cell.angle_gamma   90.00
#
_symmetry.space_group_name_H-M   'P 1'
#
loop_
_entity.id
_entity.type
_entity.pdbx_description
1 polymer ?
#
loop_
_entity_poly.entity_id
_entity_poly.type
_entity_poly.pdbx_seq_one_letter_code
_entity_poly.pdbx_strand_id
1 'polypeptide(L)'
;MPSVLATRSLRKHFLQLPPSIRASICPNALPRRHFSAWAPAPAALTHLAVETPLAVLEGVHAMGVPWWAAIPLSAALVQCTLVYYWSAKPARKREIIRTHLFPLVQNSAKRAVDKHMTPMLEEVKSGALPPQLLGIRMRLLAVIFNVRESHRLGKTFNAPLFTWTAPLNFITLLAFAEAIRIKCGTRQGLLSMILPRLEEANSGGESAQTTQEKADEALAQRLEAQLERIESSRAAQENGSDAFEYMNAAAAVDPSYSTAGHSLQAPIQPPAYAEYADPKMATEGIAWISDLTVPDPNGILPIALGAVFLAGVNWKSVTKPSSIHQRPKSQDENKTEDAPVIEAPPKASSAPPAQDAVLEQQRKVNADINAALLKADELRAATTRKSEEWSPFGQLTGGDRMKIVMAGLFTFVSLQLPAAIVLYIMTNAIIGRLQKRWLDIKYPLPPLIHPCKRPMRIKVRRVFRDG
;
A
#
# COMPACT_ATOMS: atom_id res chain seq x y z
N MET A 1 29.87 18.21 60.85
CA MET A 1 29.57 19.50 61.51
C MET A 1 29.24 20.47 60.39
N PRO A 2 27.94 20.72 60.09
CA PRO A 2 27.05 21.49 60.96
C PRO A 2 25.68 20.83 61.21
N SER A 3 24.91 21.55 62.02
CA SER A 3 23.83 21.12 62.91
C SER A 3 22.45 21.12 62.25
N VAL A 4 21.66 20.05 62.45
CA VAL A 4 20.22 20.01 62.14
C VAL A 4 19.46 19.89 63.46
N LEU A 5 19.06 21.04 64.01
CA LEU A 5 18.12 21.12 65.13
C LEU A 5 17.14 22.27 64.86
N ALA A 6 15.90 22.05 65.29
CA ALA A 6 14.78 22.98 65.37
C ALA A 6 13.85 23.10 64.14
N THR A 7 12.95 22.12 63.96
CA THR A 7 11.57 22.38 63.50
C THR A 7 10.62 21.27 63.98
N ARG A 8 10.21 21.27 65.25
CA ARG A 8 9.14 20.36 65.75
C ARG A 8 7.92 21.06 66.36
N SER A 9 7.82 22.39 66.31
CA SER A 9 6.75 23.13 67.02
C SER A 9 5.74 23.89 66.13
N LEU A 10 5.51 23.49 64.87
CA LEU A 10 4.53 24.16 63.98
C LEU A 10 3.38 23.26 63.49
N ARG A 11 3.21 22.04 64.01
CA ARG A 11 2.13 21.15 63.55
C ARG A 11 0.76 21.39 64.18
N LYS A 12 0.66 22.10 65.31
CA LYS A 12 -0.61 22.18 66.06
C LYS A 12 -1.57 23.27 65.57
N HIS A 13 -1.11 24.27 64.81
CA HIS A 13 -1.97 25.36 64.32
C HIS A 13 -2.45 25.18 62.87
N PHE A 14 -1.89 24.23 62.13
CA PHE A 14 -2.30 23.97 60.73
C PHE A 14 -3.67 23.29 60.60
N LEU A 15 -4.19 22.72 61.69
CA LEU A 15 -5.46 21.99 61.68
C LEU A 15 -6.69 22.88 61.97
N GLN A 16 -6.49 24.14 62.38
CA GLN A 16 -7.58 25.09 62.65
C GLN A 16 -7.94 25.98 61.46
N LEU A 17 -7.17 25.96 60.37
CA LEU A 17 -7.47 26.79 59.20
C LEU A 17 -8.63 26.18 58.37
N PRO A 18 -9.54 26.99 57.81
CA PRO A 18 -10.57 26.53 56.89
C PRO A 18 -9.97 25.72 55.72
N PRO A 19 -10.64 24.66 55.24
CA PRO A 19 -10.10 23.75 54.22
C PRO A 19 -9.67 24.44 52.91
N SER A 20 -10.25 25.60 52.58
CA SER A 20 -9.88 26.42 51.42
C SER A 20 -8.45 26.98 51.48
N ILE A 21 -7.95 27.32 52.66
CA ILE A 21 -6.60 27.90 52.84
C ILE A 21 -5.53 26.79 52.91
N ARG A 22 -5.90 25.58 53.33
CA ARG A 22 -4.97 24.43 53.35
C ARG A 22 -4.60 23.97 51.93
N ALA A 23 -5.52 24.12 50.97
CA ALA A 23 -5.28 23.73 49.59
C ALA A 23 -4.33 24.67 48.83
N SER A 24 -4.23 25.95 49.21
CA SER A 24 -3.41 26.94 48.50
C SER A 24 -1.96 27.00 48.99
N ILE A 25 -1.66 26.56 50.22
CA ILE A 25 -0.31 26.67 50.82
C ILE A 25 0.61 25.49 50.40
N CYS A 26 0.05 24.38 49.91
CA CYS A 26 0.82 23.22 49.45
C CYS A 26 0.58 22.87 47.97
N PRO A 27 0.84 23.76 46.99
CA PRO A 27 0.69 23.40 45.58
C PRO A 27 1.77 22.41 45.10
N ASN A 28 2.93 22.32 45.78
CA ASN A 28 4.14 21.71 45.19
C ASN A 28 4.82 20.58 46.00
N ALA A 29 4.28 20.11 47.12
CA ALA A 29 5.06 19.26 48.05
C ALA A 29 4.61 17.79 48.19
N LEU A 30 3.60 17.33 47.47
CA LEU A 30 3.31 15.89 47.38
C LEU A 30 3.78 15.38 46.02
N PRO A 31 4.70 14.40 45.95
CA PRO A 31 4.91 13.66 44.73
C PRO A 31 3.58 12.98 44.42
N ARG A 32 2.83 13.60 43.51
CA ARG A 32 1.61 13.05 42.93
C ARG A 32 2.05 11.76 42.27
N ARG A 33 1.97 10.64 42.99
CA ARG A 33 2.03 9.32 42.39
C ARG A 33 0.82 9.28 41.48
N HIS A 34 1.03 9.68 40.24
CA HIS A 34 0.14 9.37 39.14
C HIS A 34 0.16 7.85 39.08
N PHE A 35 -0.77 7.22 39.80
CA PHE A 35 -1.30 5.93 39.39
C PHE A 35 -1.95 6.20 38.04
N SER A 36 -1.14 6.18 36.98
CA SER A 36 -1.65 5.98 35.63
C SER A 36 -2.27 4.60 35.67
N ALA A 37 -3.57 4.56 35.98
CA ALA A 37 -4.40 3.42 35.63
C ALA A 37 -4.04 3.10 34.19
N TRP A 38 -3.42 1.94 33.99
CA TRP A 38 -3.00 1.45 32.69
C TRP A 38 -4.29 1.07 31.97
N ALA A 39 -5.06 2.08 31.56
CA ALA A 39 -6.04 1.91 30.53
C ALA A 39 -5.22 1.39 29.33
N PRO A 40 -5.59 0.25 28.72
CA PRO A 40 -4.94 -0.25 27.53
C PRO A 40 -5.31 0.70 26.39
N ALA A 41 -4.68 1.88 26.39
CA ALA A 41 -4.94 2.90 25.39
C ALA A 41 -4.11 2.56 24.15
N PRO A 42 -4.67 2.67 22.94
CA PRO A 42 -3.98 2.46 21.67
C PRO A 42 -2.70 3.31 21.50
N ALA A 43 -2.51 4.32 22.36
CA ALA A 43 -1.27 5.09 22.50
C ALA A 43 -0.02 4.21 22.76
N ALA A 44 -0.14 3.09 23.48
CA ALA A 44 1.03 2.27 23.82
C ALA A 44 1.70 1.66 22.58
N LEU A 45 0.91 1.22 21.59
CA LEU A 45 1.45 0.65 20.36
C LEU A 45 2.07 1.71 19.45
N THR A 46 1.50 2.92 19.40
CA THR A 46 2.11 4.03 18.65
C THR A 46 3.43 4.47 19.26
N HIS A 47 3.50 4.56 20.59
CA HIS A 47 4.75 4.90 21.28
C HIS A 47 5.82 3.84 20.99
N LEU A 48 5.50 2.55 21.11
CA LEU A 48 6.45 1.47 20.82
C LEU A 48 6.89 1.46 19.34
N ALA A 49 5.96 1.68 18.41
CA ALA A 49 6.26 1.67 16.98
C ALA A 49 7.15 2.85 16.54
N VAL A 50 7.06 3.99 17.25
CA VAL A 50 7.75 5.24 16.88
C VAL A 50 9.04 5.44 17.65
N GLU A 51 9.16 4.92 18.88
CA GLU A 51 10.34 5.05 19.74
C GLU A 51 11.60 4.47 19.08
N THR A 52 11.49 3.29 18.45
CA THR A 52 12.65 2.67 17.78
C THR A 52 13.16 3.50 16.60
N PRO A 53 12.32 3.92 15.63
CA PRO A 53 12.74 4.88 14.61
C PRO A 53 13.31 6.19 15.16
N LEU A 54 12.74 6.72 16.25
CA LEU A 54 13.18 7.96 16.88
C LEU A 54 14.61 7.83 17.43
N ALA A 55 14.88 6.74 18.17
CA ALA A 55 16.21 6.47 18.71
C ALA A 55 17.26 6.31 17.61
N VAL A 56 16.90 5.70 16.47
CA VAL A 56 17.81 5.61 15.30
C VAL A 56 18.09 6.98 14.71
N LEU A 57 17.07 7.83 14.55
CA LEU A 57 17.22 9.20 14.04
C LEU A 57 18.11 10.04 14.95
N GLU A 58 17.83 10.04 16.25
CA GLU A 58 18.60 10.77 17.26
C GLU A 58 20.03 10.24 17.36
N GLY A 59 20.23 8.92 17.28
CA GLY A 59 21.56 8.31 17.28
C GLY A 59 22.41 8.78 16.10
N VAL A 60 21.83 8.86 14.89
CA VAL A 60 22.52 9.38 13.71
C VAL A 60 22.80 10.88 13.84
N HIS A 61 21.85 11.67 14.36
CA HIS A 61 22.05 13.10 14.58
C HIS A 61 23.11 13.38 15.65
N ALA A 62 23.15 12.57 16.72
CA ALA A 62 24.13 12.66 17.80
C ALA A 62 25.58 12.40 17.33
N MET A 63 25.77 11.78 16.16
CA MET A 63 27.08 11.68 15.50
C MET A 63 27.57 13.01 14.89
N GLY A 64 26.82 14.10 15.09
CA GLY A 64 27.14 15.43 14.55
C GLY A 64 26.64 15.65 13.12
N VAL A 65 25.76 14.77 12.61
CA VAL A 65 25.20 14.87 11.27
C VAL A 65 23.97 15.78 11.30
N PRO A 66 23.89 16.84 10.46
CA PRO A 66 22.73 17.74 10.44
C PRO A 66 21.46 17.01 9.99
N TRP A 67 20.29 17.49 10.41
CA TRP A 67 19.01 16.81 10.15
C TRP A 67 18.74 16.46 8.69
N TRP A 68 19.08 17.35 7.74
CA TRP A 68 18.91 17.09 6.30
C TRP A 68 19.74 15.88 5.79
N ALA A 69 20.84 15.54 6.45
CA ALA A 69 21.66 14.37 6.12
C ALA A 69 21.35 13.16 7.02
N ALA A 70 20.97 13.39 8.28
CA ALA A 70 20.63 12.34 9.24
C ALA A 70 19.38 11.56 8.81
N ILE A 71 18.38 12.24 8.24
CA ILE A 71 17.14 11.60 7.75
C ILE A 71 17.41 10.61 6.60
N PRO A 72 18.07 11.00 5.48
CA PRO A 72 18.48 10.05 4.44
C PRO A 72 19.37 8.92 4.95
N LEU A 73 20.32 9.24 5.84
CA LEU A 73 21.30 8.27 6.34
C LEU A 73 20.62 7.19 7.20
N SER A 74 19.71 7.57 8.10
CA SER A 74 18.91 6.62 8.88
C SER A 74 18.02 5.75 8.00
N ALA A 75 17.38 6.34 6.98
CA ALA A 75 16.61 5.58 5.98
C ALA A 75 17.48 4.52 5.29
N ALA A 76 18.69 4.89 4.86
CA ALA A 76 19.67 3.99 4.25
C ALA A 76 20.07 2.87 5.18
N LEU A 77 20.39 3.18 6.44
CA LEU A 77 20.80 2.19 7.43
C LEU A 77 19.70 1.14 7.66
N VAL A 78 18.45 1.57 7.88
CA VAL A 78 17.34 0.65 8.14
C VAL A 78 16.98 -0.17 6.89
N GLN A 79 17.02 0.44 5.70
CA GLN A 79 16.76 -0.29 4.45
C GLN A 79 17.82 -1.34 4.16
N CYS A 80 19.09 -0.99 4.32
CA CYS A 80 20.22 -1.88 4.06
C CYS A 80 20.33 -3.01 5.09
N THR A 81 19.84 -2.82 6.31
CA THR A 81 19.84 -3.85 7.37
C THR A 81 18.49 -4.58 7.42
N LEU A 82 17.50 -4.01 8.10
CA LEU A 82 16.22 -4.65 8.40
C LEU A 82 15.48 -5.09 7.13
N VAL A 83 15.22 -4.16 6.21
CA VAL A 83 14.39 -4.44 5.03
C VAL A 83 15.09 -5.39 4.07
N TYR A 84 16.40 -5.24 3.88
CA TYR A 84 17.15 -6.13 3.01
C TYR A 84 17.17 -7.57 3.48
N TYR A 85 17.51 -7.81 4.75
CA TYR A 85 17.61 -9.17 5.25
C TYR A 85 16.24 -9.82 5.44
N TRP A 86 15.22 -9.08 5.90
CA TRP A 86 13.93 -9.66 6.27
C TRP A 86 12.89 -9.64 5.15
N SER A 87 12.94 -8.66 4.24
CA SER A 87 11.95 -8.51 3.18
C SER A 87 12.54 -8.78 1.79
N ALA A 88 13.51 -7.99 1.34
CA ALA A 88 13.90 -7.96 -0.06
C ALA A 88 14.62 -9.24 -0.51
N LYS A 89 15.58 -9.74 0.28
CA LYS A 89 16.32 -10.98 -0.03
C LYS A 89 15.41 -12.22 -0.09
N PRO A 90 14.57 -12.52 0.92
CA PRO A 90 13.66 -13.66 0.83
C PRO A 90 12.58 -13.46 -0.24
N ALA A 91 12.09 -12.23 -0.47
CA ALA A 91 11.17 -11.95 -1.57
C ALA A 91 11.79 -12.29 -2.92
N ARG A 92 13.07 -11.96 -3.14
CA ARG A 92 13.78 -12.30 -4.39
C ARG A 92 13.91 -13.81 -4.60
N LYS A 93 14.25 -14.57 -3.56
CA LYS A 93 14.30 -16.04 -3.64
C LYS A 93 12.94 -16.64 -4.02
N ARG A 94 11.86 -16.14 -3.41
CA ARG A 94 10.49 -16.56 -3.75
C ARG A 94 10.14 -16.22 -5.19
N GLU A 95 10.57 -15.05 -5.68
CA GLU A 95 10.31 -14.64 -7.07
C GLU A 95 10.99 -15.57 -8.08
N ILE A 96 12.24 -15.97 -7.83
CA ILE A 96 12.93 -16.97 -8.66
C ILE A 96 12.14 -18.28 -8.72
N ILE A 97 11.68 -18.79 -7.57
CA ILE A 97 10.86 -20.01 -7.53
C ILE A 97 9.57 -19.81 -8.34
N ARG A 98 8.90 -18.67 -8.21
CA ARG A 98 7.67 -18.37 -8.96
C ARG A 98 7.89 -18.30 -10.46
N THR A 99 9.03 -17.79 -10.94
CA THR A 99 9.33 -17.79 -12.38
C THR A 99 9.40 -19.20 -12.97
N HIS A 100 9.87 -20.19 -12.19
CA HIS A 100 9.84 -21.60 -12.59
C HIS A 100 8.44 -22.22 -12.50
N LEU A 101 7.63 -21.78 -11.54
CA LEU A 101 6.25 -22.29 -11.34
C LEU A 101 5.23 -21.67 -12.28
N PHE A 102 5.54 -20.50 -12.87
CA PHE A 102 4.65 -19.76 -13.75
C PHE A 102 3.96 -20.61 -14.83
N PRO A 103 4.65 -21.46 -15.64
CA PRO A 103 3.97 -22.28 -16.63
C PRO A 103 3.02 -23.32 -16.02
N LEU A 104 3.31 -23.84 -14.82
CA LEU A 104 2.44 -24.79 -14.12
C LEU A 104 1.17 -24.10 -13.63
N VAL A 105 1.32 -22.91 -13.03
CA VAL A 105 0.19 -22.07 -12.61
C VAL A 105 -0.71 -21.75 -13.81
N GLN A 106 -0.12 -21.29 -14.92
CA GLN A 106 -0.89 -20.89 -16.10
C GLN A 106 -1.66 -22.07 -16.70
N ASN A 107 -1.05 -23.25 -16.79
CA ASN A 107 -1.71 -24.45 -17.29
C ASN A 107 -2.79 -24.96 -16.33
N SER A 108 -2.54 -24.92 -15.02
CA SER A 108 -3.51 -25.30 -13.98
C SER A 108 -4.73 -24.37 -14.01
N ALA A 109 -4.49 -23.06 -14.05
CA ALA A 109 -5.54 -22.05 -14.12
C ALA A 109 -6.35 -22.18 -15.42
N LYS A 110 -5.70 -22.40 -16.57
CA LYS A 110 -6.38 -22.65 -17.84
C LYS A 110 -7.28 -23.89 -17.75
N ARG A 111 -6.78 -25.00 -17.22
CA ARG A 111 -7.58 -26.23 -17.03
C ARG A 111 -8.78 -26.00 -16.10
N ALA A 112 -8.62 -25.18 -15.06
CA ALA A 112 -9.71 -24.81 -14.16
C ALA A 112 -10.77 -23.96 -14.88
N VAL A 113 -10.34 -22.97 -15.68
CA VAL A 113 -11.24 -22.14 -16.50
C VAL A 113 -11.99 -23.00 -17.52
N ASP A 114 -11.30 -23.88 -18.25
CA ASP A 114 -11.90 -24.75 -19.27
C ASP A 114 -12.98 -25.67 -18.65
N LYS A 115 -12.74 -26.18 -17.44
CA LYS A 115 -13.74 -26.97 -16.69
C LYS A 115 -14.99 -26.17 -16.32
N HIS A 116 -14.85 -24.89 -16.00
CA HIS A 116 -15.98 -24.01 -15.71
C HIS A 116 -16.61 -23.39 -16.96
N MET A 117 -15.92 -23.44 -18.11
CA MET A 117 -16.42 -22.89 -19.37
C MET A 117 -17.58 -23.69 -19.95
N THR A 118 -17.56 -25.02 -19.81
CA THR A 118 -18.61 -25.88 -20.37
C THR A 118 -20.01 -25.58 -19.85
N PRO A 119 -20.29 -25.49 -18.52
CA PRO A 119 -21.62 -25.15 -18.04
C PRO A 119 -22.02 -23.71 -18.39
N MET A 120 -21.08 -22.76 -18.41
CA MET A 120 -21.39 -21.37 -18.79
C MET A 120 -21.79 -21.24 -20.26
N LEU A 121 -21.22 -22.07 -21.15
CA LEU A 121 -21.65 -22.11 -22.55
C LEU A 121 -23.06 -22.70 -22.68
N GLU A 122 -23.44 -23.64 -21.81
CA GLU A 122 -24.81 -24.16 -21.74
C GLU A 122 -25.80 -23.10 -21.22
N GLU A 123 -25.43 -22.32 -20.21
CA GLU A 123 -26.22 -21.17 -19.71
C GLU A 123 -26.45 -20.09 -20.78
N VAL A 124 -25.47 -19.85 -21.65
CA VAL A 124 -25.62 -18.90 -22.76
C VAL A 124 -26.52 -19.49 -23.86
N LYS A 125 -26.40 -20.79 -24.16
CA LYS A 125 -27.29 -21.47 -25.11
C LYS A 125 -28.74 -21.51 -24.64
N SER A 126 -28.98 -21.62 -23.33
CA SER A 126 -30.32 -21.57 -22.76
C SER A 126 -30.90 -20.15 -22.67
N GLY A 127 -30.12 -19.12 -23.03
CA GLY A 127 -30.55 -17.72 -22.96
C GLY A 127 -30.53 -17.13 -21.54
N ALA A 128 -30.01 -17.85 -20.55
CA ALA A 128 -29.97 -17.40 -19.16
C ALA A 128 -28.92 -16.30 -18.91
N LEU A 129 -27.86 -16.24 -19.74
CA LEU A 129 -26.77 -15.28 -19.59
C LEU A 129 -26.52 -14.50 -20.90
N PRO A 130 -26.45 -13.15 -20.85
CA PRO A 130 -26.12 -12.36 -22.04
C PRO A 130 -24.66 -12.60 -22.46
N PRO A 131 -24.37 -12.65 -23.78
CA PRO A 131 -23.04 -12.98 -24.31
C PRO A 131 -21.96 -11.96 -23.93
N GLN A 132 -22.34 -10.70 -23.67
CA GLN A 132 -21.42 -9.64 -23.23
C GLN A 132 -20.86 -9.92 -21.83
N LEU A 133 -21.70 -10.44 -20.93
CA LEU A 133 -21.32 -10.73 -19.54
C LEU A 133 -20.43 -11.97 -19.47
N LEU A 134 -20.57 -12.92 -20.41
CA LEU A 134 -19.71 -14.10 -20.51
C LEU A 134 -18.23 -13.69 -20.60
N GLY A 135 -17.89 -12.71 -21.46
CA GLY A 135 -16.51 -12.26 -21.63
C GLY A 135 -15.91 -11.67 -20.35
N ILE A 136 -16.68 -10.84 -19.63
CA ILE A 136 -16.25 -10.22 -18.36
C ILE A 136 -16.08 -11.30 -17.29
N ARG A 137 -17.07 -12.19 -17.15
CA ARG A 137 -17.05 -13.29 -16.17
C ARG A 137 -15.89 -14.24 -16.42
N MET A 138 -15.58 -14.56 -17.68
CA MET A 138 -14.44 -15.39 -18.04
C MET A 138 -13.10 -14.73 -17.70
N ARG A 139 -12.94 -13.42 -17.93
CA ARG A 139 -11.75 -12.69 -17.50
C ARG A 139 -11.60 -12.68 -15.99
N LEU A 140 -12.68 -12.43 -15.27
CA LEU A 140 -12.69 -12.41 -13.81
C LEU A 140 -12.35 -13.80 -13.24
N LEU A 141 -12.98 -14.86 -13.74
CA LEU A 141 -12.68 -16.24 -13.33
C LEU A 141 -11.25 -16.62 -13.66
N ALA A 142 -10.73 -16.25 -14.83
CA ALA A 142 -9.34 -16.49 -15.19
C ALA A 142 -8.38 -15.80 -14.19
N VAL A 143 -8.67 -14.57 -13.76
CA VAL A 143 -7.87 -13.87 -12.74
C VAL A 143 -7.98 -14.60 -11.40
N ILE A 144 -9.20 -14.93 -10.94
CA ILE A 144 -9.44 -15.62 -9.66
C ILE A 144 -8.72 -16.97 -9.62
N PHE A 145 -8.86 -17.79 -10.67
CA PHE A 145 -8.20 -19.08 -10.75
C PHE A 145 -6.67 -18.93 -10.83
N ASN A 146 -6.15 -17.98 -11.59
CA ASN A 146 -4.70 -17.71 -11.60
C ASN A 146 -4.19 -17.35 -10.20
N VAL A 147 -4.89 -16.47 -9.47
CA VAL A 147 -4.51 -16.07 -8.10
C VAL A 147 -4.60 -17.27 -7.14
N ARG A 148 -5.69 -18.02 -7.18
CA ARG A 148 -5.92 -19.20 -6.32
C ARG A 148 -4.88 -20.29 -6.57
N GLU A 149 -4.61 -20.61 -7.83
CA GLU A 149 -3.61 -21.62 -8.23
C GLU A 149 -2.19 -21.18 -7.91
N SER A 150 -1.87 -19.91 -8.15
CA SER A 150 -0.59 -19.30 -7.73
C SER A 150 -0.39 -19.39 -6.22
N HIS A 151 -1.45 -19.13 -5.43
CA HIS A 151 -1.39 -19.23 -3.98
C HIS A 151 -1.25 -20.68 -3.50
N ARG A 152 -2.00 -21.62 -4.11
CA ARG A 152 -1.93 -23.05 -3.80
C ARG A 152 -0.54 -23.62 -4.09
N LEU A 153 -0.07 -23.47 -5.32
CA LEU A 153 1.27 -23.95 -5.73
C LEU A 153 2.36 -23.20 -5.00
N GLY A 154 2.21 -21.88 -4.81
CA GLY A 154 3.14 -21.07 -4.04
C GLY A 154 3.31 -21.59 -2.61
N LYS A 155 2.22 -22.00 -1.93
CA LYS A 155 2.33 -22.63 -0.60
C LYS A 155 3.09 -23.95 -0.64
N THR A 156 2.80 -24.82 -1.61
CA THR A 156 3.48 -26.12 -1.76
C THR A 156 5.00 -25.99 -1.97
N PHE A 157 5.44 -24.96 -2.70
CA PHE A 157 6.85 -24.72 -3.00
C PHE A 157 7.50 -23.65 -2.11
N ASN A 158 6.92 -23.33 -0.94
CA ASN A 158 7.42 -22.32 0.01
C ASN A 158 7.64 -20.91 -0.60
N ALA A 159 6.87 -20.56 -1.63
CA ALA A 159 6.85 -19.27 -2.31
C ALA A 159 5.44 -18.63 -2.33
N PRO A 160 4.77 -18.46 -1.16
CA PRO A 160 3.39 -17.94 -1.10
C PRO A 160 3.31 -16.55 -1.71
N LEU A 161 2.26 -16.25 -2.48
CA LEU A 161 2.06 -14.95 -3.15
C LEU A 161 2.15 -13.77 -2.18
N PHE A 162 1.39 -13.86 -1.09
CA PHE A 162 1.36 -12.89 -0.03
C PHE A 162 2.20 -13.39 1.14
N THR A 163 3.10 -12.56 1.65
CA THR A 163 3.87 -12.85 2.86
C THR A 163 3.73 -11.66 3.79
N TRP A 164 3.66 -11.91 5.09
CA TRP A 164 3.66 -10.86 6.12
C TRP A 164 4.88 -9.92 6.06
N THR A 165 5.95 -10.32 5.36
CA THR A 165 7.12 -9.48 5.11
C THR A 165 6.93 -8.45 4.00
N ALA A 166 5.94 -8.63 3.11
CA ALA A 166 5.65 -7.69 2.03
C ALA A 166 5.29 -6.27 2.52
N PRO A 167 4.41 -6.10 3.54
CA PRO A 167 4.11 -4.78 4.07
C PRO A 167 5.26 -4.16 4.90
N LEU A 168 6.35 -4.88 5.23
CA LEU A 168 7.41 -4.34 6.09
C LEU A 168 8.00 -3.03 5.55
N ASN A 169 8.25 -2.92 4.25
CA ASN A 169 8.80 -1.69 3.66
C ASN A 169 7.85 -0.50 3.87
N PHE A 170 6.54 -0.75 3.81
CA PHE A 170 5.52 0.25 4.04
C PHE A 170 5.38 0.59 5.52
N ILE A 171 5.38 -0.41 6.40
CA ILE A 171 5.33 -0.25 7.87
C ILE A 171 6.54 0.56 8.35
N THR A 172 7.75 0.21 7.90
CA THR A 172 8.97 0.95 8.23
C THR A 172 8.91 2.39 7.70
N LEU A 173 8.41 2.59 6.48
CA LEU A 173 8.24 3.93 5.94
C LEU A 173 7.27 4.75 6.80
N LEU A 174 6.15 4.16 7.19
CA LEU A 174 5.11 4.82 8.00
C LEU A 174 5.61 5.15 9.41
N ALA A 175 6.32 4.22 10.06
CA ALA A 175 6.88 4.39 11.39
C ALA A 175 7.92 5.53 11.45
N PHE A 176 8.83 5.59 10.47
CA PHE A 176 9.80 6.69 10.37
C PHE A 176 9.16 8.02 9.95
N ALA A 177 8.17 7.99 9.04
CA ALA A 177 7.43 9.20 8.67
C ALA A 177 6.72 9.79 9.90
N GLU A 178 6.15 8.95 10.76
CA GLU A 178 5.55 9.37 12.03
C GLU A 178 6.60 9.91 13.01
N ALA A 179 7.75 9.24 13.16
CA ALA A 179 8.84 9.72 14.01
C ALA A 179 9.34 11.11 13.61
N ILE A 180 9.57 11.32 12.31
CA ILE A 180 9.96 12.61 11.73
C ILE A 180 8.84 13.64 11.97
N ARG A 181 7.59 13.25 11.74
CA ARG A 181 6.41 14.11 11.93
C ARG A 181 6.26 14.61 13.36
N ILE A 182 6.54 13.75 14.35
CA ILE A 182 6.59 14.10 15.78
C ILE A 182 7.73 15.08 16.05
N LYS A 183 8.92 14.85 15.49
CA LYS A 183 10.08 15.77 15.61
C LYS A 183 9.81 17.14 15.00
N CYS A 184 8.99 17.22 13.95
CA CYS A 184 8.51 18.47 13.37
C CYS A 184 7.47 19.20 14.25
N GLY A 185 7.04 18.65 15.38
CA GLY A 185 6.07 19.28 16.29
C GLY A 185 4.62 19.29 15.77
N THR A 186 4.30 18.50 14.73
CA THR A 186 2.94 18.44 14.22
C THR A 186 2.02 17.66 15.17
N ARG A 187 0.83 18.22 15.45
CA ARG A 187 -0.01 17.81 16.59
C ARG A 187 -0.86 16.55 16.39
N GLN A 188 -0.93 16.01 15.17
CA GLN A 188 -1.75 14.84 14.86
C GLN A 188 -0.95 13.85 14.04
N GLY A 189 -0.78 12.65 14.57
CA GLY A 189 -0.08 11.55 13.93
C GLY A 189 -0.84 10.96 12.76
N LEU A 190 -0.16 10.61 11.66
CA LEU A 190 -0.81 9.95 10.52
C LEU A 190 -1.28 8.54 10.92
N LEU A 191 -0.51 7.88 11.80
CA LEU A 191 -0.91 6.62 12.43
C LEU A 191 -2.15 6.78 13.30
N SER A 192 -2.25 7.87 14.09
CA SER A 192 -3.42 8.12 14.95
C SER A 192 -4.71 8.33 14.15
N MET A 193 -4.62 8.72 12.87
CA MET A 193 -5.79 8.81 11.98
C MET A 193 -6.17 7.45 11.36
N ILE A 194 -5.21 6.57 11.12
CA ILE A 194 -5.43 5.28 10.45
C ILE A 194 -5.80 4.17 11.45
N LEU A 195 -5.13 4.14 12.61
CA LEU A 195 -5.29 3.10 13.64
C LEU A 195 -6.74 2.94 14.11
N PRO A 196 -7.52 4.01 14.37
CA PRO A 196 -8.92 3.85 14.79
C PRO A 196 -9.74 3.06 13.78
N ARG A 197 -9.53 3.30 12.47
CA ARG A 197 -10.21 2.58 11.40
C ARG A 197 -9.74 1.13 11.26
N LEU A 198 -8.47 0.87 11.53
CA LEU A 198 -7.92 -0.48 11.46
C LEU A 198 -8.37 -1.33 12.65
N GLU A 199 -8.47 -0.71 13.83
CA GLU A 199 -9.00 -1.32 15.04
C GLU A 199 -10.49 -1.62 14.88
N GLU A 200 -11.27 -0.68 14.32
CA GLU A 200 -12.68 -0.87 13.96
C GLU A 200 -12.88 -2.01 12.94
N ALA A 201 -11.97 -2.14 11.97
CA ALA A 201 -12.02 -3.26 11.01
C ALA A 201 -11.64 -4.61 11.64
N ASN A 202 -10.77 -4.61 12.65
CA ASN A 202 -10.30 -5.83 13.31
C ASN A 202 -11.22 -6.28 14.46
N SER A 203 -11.97 -5.36 15.07
CA SER A 203 -13.00 -5.67 16.07
C SER A 203 -14.30 -6.22 15.47
N GLY A 204 -14.33 -6.42 14.14
CA GLY A 204 -15.24 -7.35 13.48
C GLY A 204 -16.72 -7.09 13.75
N GLY A 205 -17.23 -5.90 13.45
CA GLY A 205 -18.67 -5.62 13.26
C GLY A 205 -19.62 -5.80 14.45
N GLU A 206 -19.21 -6.41 15.56
CA GLU A 206 -20.07 -6.71 16.71
C GLU A 206 -20.10 -5.61 17.78
N SER A 207 -19.25 -4.57 17.67
CA SER A 207 -19.04 -3.58 18.74
C SER A 207 -19.22 -2.10 18.33
N ALA A 208 -19.53 -1.81 17.06
CA ALA A 208 -19.74 -0.42 16.62
C ALA A 208 -21.02 0.20 17.21
N GLN A 209 -22.09 -0.58 17.41
CA GLN A 209 -23.32 -0.08 18.04
C GLN A 209 -23.14 0.23 19.53
N THR A 210 -22.43 -0.61 20.30
CA THR A 210 -22.29 -0.43 21.75
C THR A 210 -21.29 0.66 22.14
N THR A 211 -20.31 0.98 21.29
CA THR A 211 -19.33 2.05 21.58
C THR A 211 -19.93 3.42 21.28
N GLN A 212 -20.72 3.54 20.21
CA GLN A 212 -21.41 4.78 19.89
C GLN A 212 -22.58 5.04 20.86
N GLU A 213 -23.34 4.01 21.24
CA GLU A 213 -24.36 4.11 22.28
C GLU A 213 -23.78 4.54 23.64
N LYS A 214 -22.62 4.00 24.04
CA LYS A 214 -21.92 4.46 25.26
C LYS A 214 -21.33 5.87 25.14
N ALA A 215 -20.88 6.27 23.95
CA ALA A 215 -20.38 7.63 23.73
C ALA A 215 -21.53 8.65 23.78
N ASP A 216 -22.68 8.30 23.20
CA ASP A 216 -23.89 9.12 23.19
C ASP A 216 -24.51 9.17 24.61
N GLU A 217 -24.50 8.07 25.35
CA GLU A 217 -24.90 8.01 26.76
C GLU A 217 -23.97 8.85 27.65
N ALA A 218 -22.65 8.78 27.45
CA ALA A 218 -21.69 9.61 28.18
C ALA A 218 -21.80 11.11 27.82
N LEU A 219 -22.19 11.43 26.58
CA LEU A 219 -22.48 12.80 26.16
C LEU A 219 -23.77 13.30 26.82
N ALA A 220 -24.83 12.48 26.84
CA ALA A 220 -26.09 12.79 27.50
C ALA A 220 -25.89 13.06 29.00
N GLN A 221 -25.15 12.18 29.70
CA GLN A 221 -24.80 12.38 31.12
C GLN A 221 -24.02 13.68 31.36
N ARG A 222 -23.11 14.06 30.45
CA ARG A 222 -22.41 15.35 30.55
C ARG A 222 -23.34 16.55 30.36
N LEU A 223 -24.31 16.44 29.47
CA LEU A 223 -25.27 17.49 29.17
C LEU A 223 -26.26 17.68 30.32
N GLU A 224 -26.72 16.58 30.92
CA GLU A 224 -27.53 16.58 32.14
C GLU A 224 -26.78 17.19 33.32
N ALA A 225 -25.51 16.79 33.54
CA ALA A 225 -24.69 17.39 34.59
C ALA A 225 -24.41 18.89 34.38
N GLN A 226 -24.43 19.37 33.13
CA GLN A 226 -24.35 20.80 32.86
C GLN A 226 -25.67 21.53 33.15
N LEU A 227 -26.81 20.93 32.80
CA LEU A 227 -28.13 21.48 33.13
C LEU A 227 -28.32 21.60 34.63
N GLU A 228 -27.95 20.58 35.42
CA GLU A 228 -28.00 20.64 36.88
C GLU A 228 -27.11 21.76 37.46
N ARG A 229 -25.93 22.00 36.86
CA ARG A 229 -25.08 23.14 37.26
C ARG A 229 -25.72 24.49 36.95
N ILE A 230 -26.40 24.61 35.81
CA ILE A 230 -27.10 25.83 35.43
C ILE A 230 -28.29 26.07 36.37
N GLU A 231 -29.08 25.04 36.65
CA GLU A 231 -30.23 25.13 37.55
C GLU A 231 -29.82 25.45 38.99
N SER A 232 -28.78 24.80 39.51
CA SER A 232 -28.24 25.12 40.85
C SER A 232 -27.68 26.54 40.93
N SER A 233 -27.06 27.06 39.86
CA SER A 233 -26.62 28.46 39.81
C SER A 233 -27.79 29.45 39.80
N ARG A 234 -28.90 29.10 39.13
CA ARG A 234 -30.12 29.92 39.09
C ARG A 234 -30.84 29.95 40.43
N ALA A 235 -30.96 28.80 41.10
CA ALA A 235 -31.55 28.73 42.44
C ALA A 235 -30.72 29.50 43.49
N ALA A 236 -29.38 29.53 43.34
CA ALA A 236 -28.52 30.34 44.18
C ALA A 236 -28.70 31.85 43.92
N GLN A 237 -29.06 32.24 42.70
CA GLN A 237 -29.33 33.64 42.34
C GLN A 237 -30.70 34.11 42.86
N GLU A 238 -31.74 33.27 42.77
CA GLU A 238 -33.08 33.58 43.30
C GLU A 238 -33.10 33.66 44.84
N ASN A 239 -32.29 32.83 45.53
CA ASN A 239 -32.12 32.97 46.99
C ASN A 239 -31.19 34.15 47.39
N GLY A 240 -30.45 34.72 46.44
CA GLY A 240 -29.53 35.84 46.67
C GLY A 240 -30.14 37.22 46.40
N SER A 241 -31.29 37.31 45.72
CA SER A 241 -31.91 38.59 45.38
C SER A 241 -32.56 39.30 46.57
N ASP A 242 -32.93 38.58 47.63
CA ASP A 242 -33.50 39.21 48.84
C ASP A 242 -32.44 39.84 49.75
N ALA A 243 -31.15 39.54 49.52
CA ALA A 243 -30.04 40.13 50.27
C ALA A 243 -29.39 41.34 49.56
N PHE A 244 -29.77 41.64 48.31
CA PHE A 244 -29.11 42.67 47.50
C PHE A 244 -29.85 44.02 47.46
N GLU A 245 -31.06 44.13 48.03
CA GLU A 245 -31.80 45.40 48.09
C GLU A 245 -31.33 46.33 49.22
N TYR A 246 -30.48 45.87 50.16
CA TYR A 246 -29.97 46.69 51.28
C TYR A 246 -28.48 47.09 51.20
N MET A 247 -27.75 46.74 50.14
CA MET A 247 -26.33 47.15 49.98
C MET A 247 -26.04 48.09 48.81
N ASN A 248 -27.04 48.51 48.04
CA ASN A 248 -26.81 49.30 46.82
C ASN A 248 -26.80 50.84 47.04
N ALA A 249 -26.51 51.30 48.25
CA ALA A 249 -26.44 52.74 48.56
C ALA A 249 -25.03 53.30 48.81
N ALA A 250 -23.97 52.48 48.86
CA ALA A 250 -22.62 53.01 49.09
C ALA A 250 -21.51 52.06 48.64
N ALA A 251 -21.18 52.04 47.34
CA ALA A 251 -19.82 51.73 46.90
C ALA A 251 -19.62 52.10 45.43
N ALA A 252 -18.91 53.20 45.19
CA ALA A 252 -18.15 53.38 43.97
C ALA A 252 -17.06 52.30 43.94
N VAL A 253 -17.13 51.36 42.98
CA VAL A 253 -16.15 50.28 42.82
C VAL A 253 -15.44 50.43 41.49
N ASP A 254 -14.11 50.42 41.59
CA ASP A 254 -13.10 50.51 40.53
C ASP A 254 -13.33 49.52 39.36
N PRO A 255 -13.03 49.91 38.10
CA PRO A 255 -13.23 49.11 36.91
C PRO A 255 -12.13 48.04 36.66
N SER A 256 -11.40 47.59 37.69
CA SER A 256 -10.21 46.73 37.50
C SER A 256 -10.43 45.22 37.61
N TYR A 257 -11.67 44.72 37.76
CA TYR A 257 -11.94 43.30 38.02
C TYR A 257 -12.66 42.51 36.91
N SER A 258 -12.94 43.12 35.75
CA SER A 258 -13.66 42.43 34.66
C SER A 258 -12.82 41.45 33.83
N THR A 259 -11.54 41.25 34.15
CA THR A 259 -10.63 40.38 33.35
C THR A 259 -10.50 38.95 33.88
N ALA A 260 -11.23 38.56 34.92
CA ALA A 260 -11.10 37.23 35.55
C ALA A 260 -12.03 36.14 34.97
N GLY A 261 -12.91 36.47 34.01
CA GLY A 261 -13.96 35.55 33.52
C GLY A 261 -13.60 34.70 32.29
N HIS A 262 -12.41 34.84 31.70
CA HIS A 262 -12.09 34.24 30.39
C HIS A 262 -11.03 33.12 30.37
N SER A 263 -10.61 32.55 31.49
CA SER A 263 -9.57 31.50 31.45
C SER A 263 -9.76 30.38 32.46
N LEU A 264 -10.94 29.76 32.48
CA LEU A 264 -11.11 28.37 32.93
C LEU A 264 -11.19 27.41 31.73
N GLN A 265 -10.52 27.75 30.64
CA GLN A 265 -10.14 26.73 29.67
C GLN A 265 -9.13 25.84 30.40
N ALA A 266 -9.52 24.58 30.64
CA ALA A 266 -8.66 23.59 31.27
C ALA A 266 -7.27 23.71 30.64
N PRO A 267 -6.18 23.77 31.43
CA PRO A 267 -4.84 23.96 30.90
C PRO A 267 -4.69 22.98 29.75
N ILE A 268 -4.59 23.52 28.54
CA ILE A 268 -4.38 22.74 27.33
C ILE A 268 -3.13 21.97 27.67
N GLN A 269 -3.29 20.68 27.98
CA GLN A 269 -2.14 19.86 28.30
C GLN A 269 -1.21 20.04 27.11
N PRO A 270 0.05 20.48 27.33
CA PRO A 270 0.98 20.60 26.22
C PRO A 270 0.87 19.28 25.46
N PRO A 271 0.62 19.32 24.14
CA PRO A 271 0.29 18.12 23.40
C PRO A 271 1.37 17.09 23.73
N ALA A 272 1.00 15.83 23.96
CA ALA A 272 1.91 14.79 24.45
C ALA A 272 3.22 14.66 23.63
N TYR A 273 3.25 15.29 22.45
CA TYR A 273 4.35 15.31 21.50
C TYR A 273 5.20 16.60 21.50
N ALA A 274 4.80 17.66 22.22
CA ALA A 274 5.55 18.93 22.25
C ALA A 274 6.96 18.75 22.83
N GLU A 275 7.14 17.84 23.78
CA GLU A 275 8.44 17.52 24.39
C GLU A 275 9.42 16.89 23.39
N TYR A 276 8.90 16.22 22.36
CA TYR A 276 9.73 15.56 21.35
C TYR A 276 10.08 16.44 20.15
N ALA A 277 9.48 17.63 20.05
CA ALA A 277 9.78 18.56 18.96
C ALA A 277 11.22 19.08 19.10
N ASP A 278 12.02 18.95 18.03
CA ASP A 278 13.39 19.44 18.03
C ASP A 278 13.46 20.78 17.25
N PRO A 279 13.76 21.91 17.92
CA PRO A 279 13.87 23.20 17.25
C PRO A 279 14.99 23.23 16.19
N LYS A 280 15.98 22.33 16.25
CA LYS A 280 17.03 22.24 15.24
C LYS A 280 16.52 21.81 13.87
N MET A 281 15.40 21.08 13.79
CA MET A 281 14.81 20.75 12.48
C MET A 281 14.37 21.99 11.68
N ALA A 282 14.05 23.10 12.37
CA ALA A 282 13.67 24.35 11.72
C ALA A 282 14.87 25.20 11.26
N THR A 283 16.08 24.87 11.71
CA THR A 283 17.29 25.65 11.41
C THR A 283 18.33 24.89 10.59
N GLU A 284 18.34 23.55 10.66
CA GLU A 284 19.30 22.68 9.97
C GLU A 284 18.80 22.14 8.62
N GLY A 285 18.43 23.05 7.74
CA GLY A 285 17.91 22.76 6.41
C GLY A 285 18.95 22.57 5.30
N ILE A 286 18.43 22.38 4.07
CA ILE A 286 19.21 22.40 2.82
C ILE A 286 19.25 23.85 2.31
N ALA A 287 20.23 24.22 1.46
CA ALA A 287 20.42 25.59 0.98
C ALA A 287 19.15 26.33 0.47
N TRP A 288 18.16 25.63 -0.08
CA TRP A 288 16.89 26.21 -0.54
C TRP A 288 15.67 25.92 0.37
N ILE A 289 15.86 25.16 1.44
CA ILE A 289 14.84 24.81 2.45
C ILE A 289 15.50 24.88 3.82
N SER A 290 15.48 26.05 4.46
CA SER A 290 16.08 26.22 5.79
C SER A 290 15.30 25.49 6.89
N ASP A 291 13.97 25.43 6.76
CA ASP A 291 13.07 24.79 7.72
C ASP A 291 12.51 23.49 7.14
N LEU A 292 12.92 22.35 7.70
CA LEU A 292 12.47 21.02 7.26
C LEU A 292 11.06 20.66 7.75
N THR A 293 10.51 21.43 8.70
CA THR A 293 9.18 21.19 9.30
C THR A 293 8.04 21.74 8.43
N VAL A 294 8.34 22.68 7.54
CA VAL A 294 7.40 23.31 6.61
C VAL A 294 7.44 22.57 5.27
N PRO A 295 6.33 22.55 4.50
CA PRO A 295 6.35 22.08 3.12
C PRO A 295 7.37 22.86 2.27
N ASP A 296 7.96 22.20 1.28
CA ASP A 296 8.96 22.83 0.40
C ASP A 296 8.34 24.04 -0.35
N PRO A 297 8.82 25.28 -0.10
CA PRO A 297 8.25 26.49 -0.70
C PRO A 297 8.42 26.53 -2.23
N ASN A 298 9.45 25.86 -2.76
CA ASN A 298 9.77 25.87 -4.19
C ASN A 298 9.20 24.65 -4.92
N GLY A 299 8.69 23.65 -4.20
CA GLY A 299 8.17 22.41 -4.78
C GLY A 299 9.23 21.52 -5.47
N ILE A 300 10.53 21.78 -5.25
CA ILE A 300 11.63 21.03 -5.86
C ILE A 300 11.67 19.59 -5.36
N LEU A 301 11.51 19.37 -4.05
CA LEU A 301 11.49 18.04 -3.43
C LEU A 301 10.31 17.18 -3.91
N PRO A 302 9.05 17.67 -3.93
CA PRO A 302 7.93 16.99 -4.57
C PRO A 302 8.20 16.57 -6.02
N ILE A 303 8.71 17.48 -6.85
CA ILE A 303 9.02 17.21 -8.26
C ILE A 303 10.14 16.16 -8.36
N ALA A 304 11.19 16.28 -7.55
CA ALA A 304 12.28 15.30 -7.49
C ALA A 304 11.77 13.92 -7.07
N LEU A 305 10.86 13.84 -6.08
CA LEU A 305 10.21 12.60 -5.67
C LEU A 305 9.38 11.99 -6.81
N GLY A 306 8.62 12.82 -7.54
CA GLY A 306 7.88 12.41 -8.73
C GLY A 306 8.80 11.86 -9.82
N ALA A 307 9.90 12.56 -10.11
CA ALA A 307 10.92 12.14 -11.07
C ALA A 307 11.59 10.83 -10.64
N VAL A 308 11.86 10.66 -9.34
CA VAL A 308 12.24 9.37 -8.78
C VAL A 308 11.15 8.37 -9.16
N PHE A 309 9.90 8.45 -8.71
CA PHE A 309 8.87 7.46 -9.06
C PHE A 309 8.76 7.13 -10.57
N LEU A 310 8.82 8.15 -11.43
CA LEU A 310 8.81 8.00 -12.89
C LEU A 310 10.04 7.26 -13.46
N ALA A 311 11.23 7.41 -12.87
CA ALA A 311 12.41 6.64 -13.28
C ALA A 311 12.28 5.12 -13.02
N GLY A 312 11.27 4.69 -12.25
CA GLY A 312 10.93 3.28 -12.04
C GLY A 312 9.96 2.70 -13.06
N VAL A 313 9.44 3.53 -13.97
CA VAL A 313 8.60 3.11 -15.09
C VAL A 313 9.50 2.43 -16.12
N ASN A 314 9.09 1.27 -16.62
CA ASN A 314 9.85 0.58 -17.65
C ASN A 314 9.60 1.24 -19.00
N TRP A 315 10.34 2.31 -19.30
CA TRP A 315 10.32 3.02 -20.58
C TRP A 315 10.91 2.22 -21.75
N LYS A 316 11.13 0.91 -21.59
CA LYS A 316 11.60 0.07 -22.70
C LYS A 316 10.53 0.17 -23.78
N SER A 317 10.81 1.02 -24.76
CA SER A 317 10.08 1.09 -26.00
C SER A 317 9.94 -0.34 -26.48
N VAL A 318 8.75 -0.70 -26.92
CA VAL A 318 8.52 -1.94 -27.64
C VAL A 318 9.34 -1.81 -28.92
N THR A 319 10.65 -2.09 -28.81
CA THR A 319 11.47 -2.45 -29.95
C THR A 319 10.72 -3.64 -30.50
N LYS A 320 10.05 -3.38 -31.64
CA LYS A 320 9.12 -4.30 -32.29
C LYS A 320 9.69 -5.70 -32.13
N PRO A 321 8.93 -6.68 -31.61
CA PRO A 321 9.45 -8.04 -31.44
C PRO A 321 10.06 -8.39 -32.78
N SER A 322 11.39 -8.43 -32.83
CA SER A 322 12.09 -8.61 -34.08
C SER A 322 11.50 -9.90 -34.61
N SER A 323 10.89 -9.87 -35.78
CA SER A 323 10.33 -11.04 -36.45
C SER A 323 11.44 -12.02 -36.90
N ILE A 324 12.53 -12.08 -36.13
CA ILE A 324 13.65 -13.01 -36.19
C ILE A 324 13.12 -14.36 -35.73
N HIS A 325 12.53 -14.99 -36.73
CA HIS A 325 12.18 -16.38 -36.98
C HIS A 325 10.78 -16.41 -37.59
N GLN A 326 10.57 -15.59 -38.64
CA GLN A 326 10.04 -16.17 -39.86
C GLN A 326 10.81 -17.47 -40.06
N ARG A 327 10.10 -18.57 -39.87
CA ARG A 327 10.47 -19.89 -40.37
C ARG A 327 11.12 -19.64 -41.73
N PRO A 328 12.37 -20.08 -41.99
CA PRO A 328 12.85 -20.07 -43.37
C PRO A 328 11.73 -20.74 -44.16
N LYS A 329 11.09 -19.98 -45.06
CA LYS A 329 10.23 -20.57 -46.07
C LYS A 329 11.12 -21.64 -46.65
N SER A 330 10.75 -22.89 -46.44
CA SER A 330 11.29 -24.01 -47.17
C SER A 330 11.12 -23.65 -48.64
N GLN A 331 12.16 -23.04 -49.21
CA GLN A 331 12.35 -22.83 -50.64
C GLN A 331 12.84 -24.13 -51.29
N ASP A 332 12.54 -25.28 -50.69
CA ASP A 332 12.87 -26.61 -51.20
C ASP A 332 11.66 -27.26 -51.89
N GLU A 333 10.80 -26.46 -52.53
CA GLU A 333 9.70 -26.99 -53.37
C GLU A 333 9.96 -26.76 -54.87
N ASN A 334 11.22 -26.52 -55.27
CA ASN A 334 11.56 -26.44 -56.69
C ASN A 334 12.97 -26.97 -57.01
N LYS A 335 13.40 -28.04 -56.32
CA LYS A 335 14.44 -28.91 -56.85
C LYS A 335 13.80 -30.22 -57.28
N THR A 336 13.33 -30.20 -58.52
CA THR A 336 13.31 -31.33 -59.43
C THR A 336 14.71 -31.96 -59.42
N GLU A 337 14.98 -32.85 -58.47
CA GLU A 337 16.07 -33.81 -58.58
C GLU A 337 15.44 -35.15 -58.94
N ASP A 338 15.88 -35.62 -60.11
CA ASP A 338 15.52 -36.84 -60.78
C ASP A 338 15.57 -38.03 -59.84
N ALA A 339 14.40 -38.51 -59.42
CA ALA A 339 14.29 -39.85 -58.86
C ALA A 339 14.48 -40.85 -60.02
N PRO A 340 15.25 -41.94 -59.81
CA PRO A 340 15.43 -42.97 -60.81
C PRO A 340 14.07 -43.59 -61.15
N VAL A 341 13.84 -43.70 -62.46
CA VAL A 341 12.75 -44.44 -63.09
C VAL A 341 12.74 -45.86 -62.53
N ILE A 342 11.91 -46.10 -61.53
CA ILE A 342 11.48 -47.45 -61.16
C ILE A 342 10.23 -47.70 -61.99
N GLU A 343 10.38 -48.56 -63.00
CA GLU A 343 9.31 -49.01 -63.88
C GLU A 343 8.10 -49.46 -63.07
N ALA A 344 6.97 -48.80 -63.33
CA ALA A 344 5.69 -49.18 -62.78
C ALA A 344 5.26 -50.55 -63.38
N PRO A 345 4.70 -51.45 -62.57
CA PRO A 345 4.10 -52.67 -63.08
C PRO A 345 2.89 -52.35 -63.99
N PRO A 346 2.60 -53.22 -64.97
CA PRO A 346 1.56 -52.98 -65.96
C PRO A 346 0.19 -52.85 -65.30
N LYS A 347 -0.47 -51.72 -65.58
CA LYS A 347 -1.87 -51.44 -65.21
C LYS A 347 -2.79 -52.48 -65.83
N ALA A 348 -3.29 -53.38 -65.00
CA ALA A 348 -4.48 -54.15 -65.32
C ALA A 348 -5.72 -53.25 -65.16
N SER A 349 -6.47 -53.23 -66.27
CA SER A 349 -7.76 -52.63 -66.54
C SER A 349 -8.81 -52.69 -65.42
N SER A 350 -9.66 -51.67 -65.42
CA SER A 350 -10.97 -51.54 -64.75
C SER A 350 -11.00 -51.34 -63.23
N ALA A 351 -10.71 -50.10 -62.81
CA ALA A 351 -11.20 -49.56 -61.54
C ALA A 351 -12.28 -48.49 -61.80
N PRO A 352 -13.33 -48.40 -60.97
CA PRO A 352 -14.54 -47.63 -61.25
C PRO A 352 -14.30 -46.09 -61.18
N PRO A 353 -15.06 -45.27 -61.94
CA PRO A 353 -14.91 -43.81 -62.06
C PRO A 353 -15.18 -43.00 -60.76
N ALA A 354 -15.37 -43.67 -59.63
CA ALA A 354 -15.74 -43.03 -58.37
C ALA A 354 -14.54 -42.44 -57.59
N GLN A 355 -13.30 -42.90 -57.83
CA GLN A 355 -12.14 -42.45 -57.04
C GLN A 355 -11.59 -41.09 -57.49
N ASP A 356 -11.68 -40.76 -58.78
CA ASP A 356 -11.20 -39.49 -59.31
C ASP A 356 -12.04 -38.30 -58.82
N ALA A 357 -13.36 -38.50 -58.68
CA ALA A 357 -14.27 -37.49 -58.13
C ALA A 357 -13.95 -37.13 -56.67
N VAL A 358 -13.57 -38.12 -55.84
CA VAL A 358 -13.19 -37.90 -54.44
C VAL A 358 -11.89 -37.09 -54.34
N LEU A 359 -10.92 -37.39 -55.20
CA LEU A 359 -9.63 -36.70 -55.20
C LEU A 359 -9.75 -35.25 -55.68
N GLU A 360 -10.63 -34.98 -56.65
CA GLU A 360 -10.95 -33.63 -57.10
C GLU A 360 -11.67 -32.83 -55.99
N GLN A 361 -12.61 -33.45 -55.28
CA GLN A 361 -13.30 -32.82 -54.16
C GLN A 361 -12.33 -32.47 -53.02
N GLN A 362 -11.39 -33.36 -52.71
CA GLN A 362 -10.38 -33.09 -51.68
C GLN A 362 -9.41 -31.96 -52.05
N ARG A 363 -9.09 -31.79 -53.34
CA ARG A 363 -8.32 -30.64 -53.84
C ARG A 363 -9.06 -29.32 -53.67
N LYS A 364 -10.37 -29.28 -53.97
CA LYS A 364 -11.21 -28.10 -53.78
C LYS A 364 -11.29 -27.70 -52.30
N VAL A 365 -11.54 -28.66 -51.41
CA VAL A 365 -11.57 -28.41 -49.95
C VAL A 365 -10.22 -27.85 -49.44
N ASN A 366 -9.09 -28.41 -49.90
CA ASN A 366 -7.78 -27.90 -49.50
C ASN A 366 -7.51 -26.48 -50.03
N ALA A 367 -7.95 -26.16 -51.25
CA ALA A 367 -7.83 -24.82 -51.81
C ALA A 367 -8.65 -23.79 -51.01
N ASP A 368 -9.89 -24.14 -50.64
CA ASP A 368 -10.77 -23.28 -49.84
C ASP A 368 -10.20 -23.04 -48.43
N ILE A 369 -9.62 -24.06 -47.79
CA ILE A 369 -8.96 -23.93 -46.48
C ILE A 369 -7.78 -22.95 -46.57
N ASN A 370 -6.95 -23.07 -47.59
CA ASN A 370 -5.79 -22.18 -47.77
C ASN A 370 -6.21 -20.73 -48.06
N ALA A 371 -7.26 -20.53 -48.87
CA ALA A 371 -7.82 -19.21 -49.14
C ALA A 371 -8.41 -18.57 -47.86
N ALA A 372 -9.09 -19.36 -47.03
CA ALA A 372 -9.62 -18.90 -45.75
C ALA A 372 -8.52 -18.49 -44.77
N LEU A 373 -7.41 -19.25 -44.71
CA LEU A 373 -6.26 -18.91 -43.88
C LEU A 373 -5.60 -17.60 -44.32
N LEU A 374 -5.41 -17.39 -45.63
CA LEU A 374 -4.88 -16.15 -46.19
C LEU A 374 -5.75 -14.94 -45.82
N LYS A 375 -7.07 -15.07 -45.98
CA LYS A 375 -8.02 -14.02 -45.62
C LYS A 375 -8.03 -13.73 -44.12
N ALA A 376 -7.87 -14.76 -43.29
CA ALA A 376 -7.77 -14.59 -41.84
C ALA A 376 -6.49 -13.84 -41.44
N ASP A 377 -5.37 -14.11 -42.11
CA ASP A 377 -4.11 -13.41 -41.88
C ASP A 377 -4.16 -11.96 -42.38
N GLU A 378 -4.86 -11.69 -43.49
CA GLU A 378 -5.12 -10.32 -43.97
C GLU A 378 -5.97 -9.53 -42.97
N LEU A 379 -7.05 -10.12 -42.44
CA LEU A 379 -7.87 -9.48 -41.41
C LEU A 379 -7.08 -9.24 -40.12
N ARG A 380 -6.16 -10.14 -39.74
CA ARG A 380 -5.22 -9.92 -38.62
C ARG A 380 -4.25 -8.77 -38.91
N ALA A 381 -3.74 -8.65 -40.14
CA ALA A 381 -2.87 -7.54 -40.55
C ALA A 381 -3.62 -6.20 -40.55
N ALA A 382 -4.87 -6.18 -41.00
CA ALA A 382 -5.71 -4.98 -41.00
C ALA A 382 -6.08 -4.55 -39.57
N THR A 383 -6.44 -5.49 -38.70
CA THR A 383 -6.78 -5.20 -37.29
C THR A 383 -5.57 -4.74 -36.49
N THR A 384 -4.38 -5.28 -36.75
CA THR A 384 -3.13 -4.80 -36.12
C THR A 384 -2.77 -3.37 -36.55
N ARG A 385 -2.91 -3.01 -37.84
CA ARG A 385 -2.69 -1.64 -38.33
C ARG A 385 -3.65 -0.61 -37.71
N LYS A 386 -4.92 -0.94 -37.51
CA LYS A 386 -5.90 0.03 -36.97
C LYS A 386 -5.65 0.36 -35.49
N SER A 387 -4.94 -0.50 -34.75
CA SER A 387 -4.55 -0.24 -33.37
C SER A 387 -3.27 0.62 -33.21
N GLU A 388 -2.58 0.91 -34.30
CA GLU A 388 -1.37 1.77 -34.33
C GLU A 388 -1.71 3.27 -34.45
N GLU A 389 -2.97 3.65 -34.23
CA GLU A 389 -3.32 5.06 -34.08
C GLU A 389 -2.56 5.64 -32.88
N TRP A 390 -1.79 6.68 -33.16
CA TRP A 390 -0.64 7.19 -32.41
C TRP A 390 -1.02 7.69 -31.01
N SER A 391 -1.26 6.77 -30.09
CA SER A 391 -1.35 7.09 -28.68
C SER A 391 0.07 7.13 -28.12
N PRO A 392 0.61 8.29 -27.69
CA PRO A 392 1.90 8.35 -27.03
C PRO A 392 1.96 7.46 -25.77
N PHE A 393 0.81 7.01 -25.28
CA PHE A 393 0.67 6.09 -24.15
C PHE A 393 0.14 4.69 -24.52
N GLY A 394 -0.12 4.43 -25.79
CA GLY A 394 -0.78 3.21 -26.28
C GLY A 394 0.01 1.95 -25.95
N GLN A 395 1.33 2.06 -25.94
CA GLN A 395 2.25 0.95 -25.71
C GLN A 395 2.58 0.69 -24.24
N LEU A 396 2.19 1.57 -23.31
CA LEU A 396 2.47 1.35 -21.90
C LEU A 396 1.61 0.20 -21.37
N THR A 397 2.26 -0.75 -20.71
CA THR A 397 1.58 -1.82 -19.98
C THR A 397 0.64 -1.19 -18.94
N GLY A 398 -0.47 -1.86 -18.62
CA GLY A 398 -1.39 -1.36 -17.59
C GLY A 398 -0.69 -1.09 -16.25
N GLY A 399 0.33 -1.88 -15.91
CA GLY A 399 1.16 -1.68 -14.73
C GLY A 399 2.01 -0.40 -14.79
N ASP A 400 2.57 -0.06 -15.95
CA ASP A 400 3.35 1.18 -16.11
C ASP A 400 2.46 2.41 -16.09
N ARG A 401 1.25 2.34 -16.66
CA ARG A 401 0.23 3.40 -16.52
C ARG A 401 -0.12 3.65 -15.06
N MET A 402 -0.35 2.59 -14.29
CA MET A 402 -0.62 2.69 -12.86
C MET A 402 0.55 3.35 -12.11
N LYS A 403 1.80 3.01 -12.43
CA LYS A 403 2.98 3.66 -11.81
C LYS A 403 3.05 5.16 -12.12
N ILE A 404 2.73 5.59 -13.34
CA ILE A 404 2.71 7.02 -13.71
C ILE A 404 1.62 7.75 -12.92
N VAL A 405 0.42 7.17 -12.85
CA VAL A 405 -0.68 7.74 -12.05
C VAL A 405 -0.28 7.84 -10.58
N MET A 406 0.31 6.80 -10.01
CA MET A 406 0.80 6.82 -8.63
C MET A 406 1.91 7.85 -8.43
N ALA A 407 2.84 7.99 -9.37
CA ALA A 407 3.89 9.02 -9.32
C ALA A 407 3.29 10.43 -9.28
N GLY A 408 2.30 10.72 -10.14
CA GLY A 408 1.58 11.99 -10.13
C GLY A 408 0.84 12.25 -8.82
N LEU A 409 0.12 11.24 -8.32
CA LEU A 409 -0.59 11.33 -7.03
C LEU A 409 0.37 11.61 -5.87
N PHE A 410 1.48 10.86 -5.77
CA PHE A 410 2.46 11.06 -4.70
C PHE A 410 3.15 12.43 -4.80
N THR A 411 3.42 12.91 -6.02
CA THR A 411 3.96 14.26 -6.25
C THR A 411 2.99 15.31 -5.71
N PHE A 412 1.71 15.18 -6.04
CA PHE A 412 0.68 16.11 -5.58
C PHE A 412 0.50 16.09 -4.05
N VAL A 413 0.39 14.91 -3.44
CA VAL A 413 0.26 14.76 -1.98
C VAL A 413 1.50 15.33 -1.27
N SER A 414 2.70 15.15 -1.84
CA SER A 414 3.94 15.64 -1.23
C SER A 414 4.05 17.16 -1.15
N LEU A 415 3.26 17.93 -1.92
CA LEU A 415 3.20 19.38 -1.80
C LEU A 415 2.67 19.86 -0.44
N GLN A 416 1.89 19.02 0.26
CA GLN A 416 1.32 19.35 1.56
C GLN A 416 2.09 18.73 2.74
N LEU A 417 3.10 17.92 2.46
CA LEU A 417 3.88 17.24 3.48
C LEU A 417 5.09 18.11 3.89
N PRO A 418 5.48 18.09 5.18
CA PRO A 418 6.76 18.64 5.62
C PRO A 418 7.93 18.15 4.77
N ALA A 419 8.87 19.04 4.43
CA ALA A 419 10.01 18.72 3.59
C ALA A 419 10.84 17.53 4.13
N ALA A 420 10.97 17.41 5.45
CA ALA A 420 11.62 16.27 6.12
C ALA A 420 11.03 14.91 5.71
N ILE A 421 9.70 14.81 5.63
CA ILE A 421 9.00 13.57 5.28
C ILE A 421 9.21 13.26 3.80
N VAL A 422 9.11 14.27 2.92
CA VAL A 422 9.34 14.11 1.48
C VAL A 422 10.77 13.63 1.21
N LEU A 423 11.75 14.22 1.90
CA LEU A 423 13.16 13.84 1.82
C LEU A 423 13.38 12.38 2.23
N TYR A 424 12.72 11.94 3.31
CA TYR A 424 12.74 10.55 3.75
C TYR A 424 12.15 9.60 2.69
N ILE A 425 10.94 9.90 2.18
CA ILE A 425 10.26 9.06 1.17
C ILE A 425 11.10 8.97 -0.11
N MET A 426 11.69 10.09 -0.55
CA MET A 426 12.56 10.14 -1.73
C MET A 426 13.78 9.24 -1.55
N THR A 427 14.48 9.38 -0.42
CA THR A 427 15.65 8.54 -0.12
C THR A 427 15.26 7.07 -0.07
N ASN A 428 14.15 6.75 0.60
CA ASN A 428 13.63 5.39 0.70
C ASN A 428 13.34 4.76 -0.67
N ALA A 429 12.74 5.52 -1.59
CA ALA A 429 12.47 5.08 -2.95
C ALA A 429 13.76 4.86 -3.77
N ILE A 430 14.77 5.72 -3.60
CA ILE A 430 16.07 5.59 -4.25
C ILE A 430 16.80 4.33 -3.75
N ILE A 431 16.90 4.14 -2.43
CA ILE A 431 17.58 2.99 -1.83
C ILE A 431 16.88 1.70 -2.23
N GLY A 432 15.54 1.64 -2.15
CA GLY A 432 14.77 0.46 -2.55
C GLY A 432 15.04 0.05 -4.00
N ARG A 433 15.34 1.00 -4.89
CA ARG A 433 15.74 0.72 -6.27
C ARG A 433 17.18 0.27 -6.41
N LEU A 434 18.10 0.93 -5.73
CA LEU A 434 19.50 0.48 -5.69
C LEU A 434 19.58 -0.95 -5.18
N GLN A 435 18.84 -1.25 -4.12
CA GLN A 435 18.69 -2.59 -3.56
C GLN A 435 18.07 -3.58 -4.55
N LYS A 436 17.02 -3.19 -5.27
CA LYS A 436 16.43 -4.02 -6.32
C LYS A 436 17.44 -4.31 -7.44
N ARG A 437 18.13 -3.27 -7.93
CA ARG A 437 19.17 -3.41 -8.98
C ARG A 437 20.32 -4.28 -8.50
N TRP A 438 20.74 -4.13 -7.25
CA TRP A 438 21.74 -4.98 -6.62
C TRP A 438 21.29 -6.44 -6.55
N LEU A 439 20.04 -6.69 -6.15
CA LEU A 439 19.44 -8.03 -6.16
C LEU A 439 19.29 -8.59 -7.57
N ASP A 440 19.05 -7.75 -8.58
CA ASP A 440 19.02 -8.15 -9.99
C ASP A 440 20.39 -8.61 -10.49
N ILE A 441 21.46 -7.90 -10.09
CA ILE A 441 22.84 -8.27 -10.41
C ILE A 441 23.25 -9.56 -9.67
N LYS A 442 22.96 -9.65 -8.37
CA LYS A 442 23.42 -10.75 -7.52
C LYS A 442 22.61 -12.04 -7.67
N TYR A 443 21.31 -11.91 -7.92
CA TYR A 443 20.37 -13.03 -8.04
C TYR A 443 19.52 -12.81 -9.30
N PRO A 444 20.10 -12.98 -10.51
CA PRO A 444 19.37 -12.75 -11.75
C PRO A 444 18.13 -13.64 -11.83
N LEU A 445 17.01 -13.09 -12.31
CA LEU A 445 15.84 -13.92 -12.59
C LEU A 445 16.15 -14.84 -13.77
N PRO A 446 15.83 -16.14 -13.66
CA PRO A 446 15.94 -17.02 -14.81
C PRO A 446 14.96 -16.54 -15.89
N PRO A 447 15.29 -16.73 -17.18
CA PRO A 447 14.36 -16.41 -18.26
C PRO A 447 13.08 -17.22 -18.08
N LEU A 448 11.93 -16.64 -18.47
CA LEU A 448 10.66 -17.36 -18.41
C LEU A 448 10.74 -18.63 -19.26
N ILE A 449 10.29 -19.75 -18.70
CA ILE A 449 10.20 -21.00 -19.42
C ILE A 449 9.11 -20.84 -20.49
N HIS A 450 9.53 -20.75 -21.75
CA HIS A 450 8.62 -20.70 -22.88
C HIS A 450 8.19 -22.12 -23.28
N PRO A 451 6.94 -22.30 -23.76
CA PRO A 451 6.54 -23.57 -24.32
C PRO A 451 7.49 -23.97 -25.45
N CYS A 452 7.89 -25.23 -25.50
CA CYS A 452 8.72 -25.75 -26.57
C CYS A 452 8.05 -25.47 -27.91
N LYS A 453 8.70 -24.67 -28.77
CA LYS A 453 8.22 -24.42 -30.15
C LYS A 453 8.14 -25.71 -30.96
N ARG A 454 8.94 -26.72 -30.61
CA ARG A 454 8.87 -28.04 -31.24
C ARG A 454 7.60 -28.74 -30.76
N PRO A 455 6.70 -29.18 -31.67
CA PRO A 455 5.57 -29.99 -31.27
C PRO A 455 6.12 -31.23 -30.56
N MET A 456 5.74 -31.41 -29.30
CA MET A 456 6.08 -32.62 -28.58
C MET A 456 5.44 -33.76 -29.37
N ARG A 457 6.24 -34.70 -29.88
CA ARG A 457 5.77 -35.90 -30.54
C ARG A 457 5.21 -36.81 -29.44
N ILE A 458 4.02 -36.49 -28.95
CA ILE A 458 3.31 -37.30 -27.97
C ILE A 458 2.99 -38.60 -28.71
N LYS A 459 3.71 -39.67 -28.36
CA LYS A 459 3.28 -41.02 -28.74
C LYS A 459 1.98 -41.26 -27.98
N VAL A 460 0.85 -41.03 -28.64
CA VAL A 460 -0.46 -41.42 -28.14
C VAL A 460 -0.43 -42.94 -28.04
N ARG A 461 -0.20 -43.47 -26.83
CA ARG A 461 -0.32 -44.90 -26.57
C ARG A 461 -1.81 -45.21 -26.67
N ARG A 462 -2.24 -45.78 -27.80
CA ARG A 462 -3.59 -46.33 -27.94
C ARG A 462 -3.67 -47.50 -26.96
N VAL A 463 -4.28 -47.26 -25.81
CA VAL A 463 -4.76 -48.36 -24.96
C VAL A 463 -5.98 -48.87 -25.69
N PHE A 464 -5.81 -49.99 -26.43
CA PHE A 464 -6.97 -50.73 -26.90
C PHE A 464 -7.69 -51.23 -25.64
N ARG A 465 -8.93 -50.79 -25.48
CA ARG A 465 -9.82 -51.32 -24.46
C ARG A 465 -10.31 -52.64 -25.06
N ASP A 466 -9.67 -53.73 -24.67
CA ASP A 466 -10.14 -55.06 -25.04
C ASP A 466 -11.46 -55.30 -24.30
N GLY A 467 -12.53 -55.48 -25.08
CA GLY A 467 -13.82 -56.12 -24.70
C GLY A 467 -14.57 -55.53 -23.54
#